data_AF-A0AAW2EB04-F1
#
_entry.id   AF-A0AAW2EB04-F1
#
_cell.length_a   1.000
_cell.length_b   1.000
_cell.length_c   1.000
_cell.angle_alpha   90.00
_cell.angle_beta   90.00
_cell.angle_gamma   90.00
#
_symmetry.space_group_name_H-M   'P 1'
#
loop_
_entity.id
_entity.type
_entity.pdbx_description
1 polymer ?
#
loop_
_entity_poly.entity_id
_entity_poly.type
_entity_poly.pdbx_seq_one_letter_code
_entity_poly.pdbx_strand_id
1 'polypeptide(L)'
;MLMSKLTFKDREQFYCDIRKVDWNTYFETYIRGIRVYLIKDPLDTLPQARIKWQRLYWSHQALKLILAYIALRFSWTAISTLFDFLYPKV
;
A
#
# COMPACT_ATOMS: atom_id res chain seq x y z
N MET A 1 -0.88 -27.84 -23.42
CA MET A 1 -0.63 -27.73 -21.96
C MET A 1 -0.26 -29.10 -21.43
N LEU A 2 0.87 -29.27 -20.72
CA LEU A 2 1.44 -30.56 -20.29
C LEU A 2 0.42 -31.55 -19.69
N MET A 3 -0.63 -31.03 -19.04
CA MET A 3 -1.72 -31.81 -18.46
C MET A 3 -2.38 -32.81 -19.41
N SER A 4 -2.50 -32.47 -20.70
CA SER A 4 -3.12 -33.36 -21.69
C SER A 4 -2.27 -34.62 -21.97
N LYS A 5 -0.99 -34.63 -21.57
CA LYS A 5 -0.07 -35.75 -21.74
C LYS A 5 0.07 -36.66 -20.50
N LEU A 6 -0.52 -36.28 -19.36
CA LEU A 6 -0.50 -37.08 -18.13
C LEU A 6 -1.63 -38.14 -18.13
N THR A 7 -1.30 -39.36 -17.71
CA THR A 7 -2.26 -40.45 -17.50
C THR A 7 -3.25 -40.10 -16.38
N PHE A 8 -4.44 -40.69 -16.40
CA PHE A 8 -5.46 -40.47 -15.35
C PHE A 8 -4.90 -40.71 -13.93
N LYS A 9 -4.13 -41.78 -13.74
CA LYS A 9 -3.43 -42.07 -12.47
C LYS A 9 -2.47 -40.96 -12.04
N ASP A 10 -1.68 -40.41 -12.97
CA ASP A 10 -0.72 -39.36 -12.65
C ASP A 10 -1.42 -38.05 -12.29
N ARG A 11 -2.57 -37.76 -12.91
CA ARG A 11 -3.38 -36.59 -12.57
C ARG A 11 -4.04 -36.70 -11.19
N GLU A 12 -4.27 -37.92 -10.71
CA GLU A 12 -4.83 -38.18 -9.39
C GLU A 12 -3.74 -38.12 -8.30
N GLN A 13 -2.53 -38.57 -8.63
CA GLN A 13 -1.37 -38.55 -7.74
C GLN A 13 -0.76 -37.14 -7.57
N PHE A 14 -0.80 -36.31 -8.62
CA PHE A 14 -0.20 -34.96 -8.60
C PHE A 14 -1.27 -33.87 -8.61
N TYR A 15 -1.23 -33.00 -7.60
CA TYR A 15 -2.07 -31.78 -7.53
C TYR A 15 -1.60 -30.75 -8.57
N CYS A 16 -2.02 -30.92 -9.81
CA CYS A 16 -1.67 -30.02 -10.91
C CYS A 16 -2.78 -29.00 -11.25
N ASP A 17 -3.93 -29.05 -10.57
CA ASP A 17 -4.99 -28.06 -10.76
C ASP A 17 -4.70 -26.80 -9.93
N ILE A 18 -4.12 -25.81 -10.59
CA ILE A 18 -3.79 -24.50 -10.04
C ILE A 18 -5.03 -23.79 -9.45
N ARG A 19 -6.24 -24.10 -9.93
CA ARG A 19 -7.48 -23.50 -9.40
C ARG A 19 -7.86 -24.02 -8.02
N LYS A 20 -7.32 -25.17 -7.62
CA LYS A 20 -7.55 -25.78 -6.29
C LYS A 20 -6.53 -25.29 -5.25
N VAL A 21 -5.57 -24.45 -5.64
CA VAL A 21 -4.56 -23.90 -4.74
C VAL A 21 -5.17 -22.76 -3.94
N ASP A 22 -5.00 -22.79 -2.61
CA ASP A 22 -5.23 -21.62 -1.77
C ASP A 22 -4.10 -20.62 -2.00
N TRP A 23 -4.37 -19.65 -2.87
CA TRP A 23 -3.43 -18.60 -3.21
C TRP A 23 -3.03 -17.74 -2.02
N ASN A 24 -3.90 -17.54 -1.03
CA ASN A 24 -3.57 -16.72 0.14
C ASN A 24 -2.44 -17.37 0.94
N THR A 25 -2.59 -18.66 1.26
CA THR A 25 -1.57 -19.42 1.99
C THR A 25 -0.29 -19.57 1.18
N TYR A 26 -0.41 -19.78 -0.14
CA TYR A 26 0.74 -19.89 -1.03
C TYR A 26 1.58 -18.61 -1.00
N PHE A 27 0.97 -17.46 -1.24
CA PHE A 27 1.69 -16.18 -1.27
C PHE A 27 2.21 -15.79 0.11
N GLU A 28 1.46 -16.05 1.18
CA GLU A 28 1.93 -15.77 2.53
C GLU A 28 3.21 -16.55 2.86
N THR A 29 3.21 -17.86 2.60
CA THR A 29 4.37 -18.72 2.82
C THR A 29 5.54 -18.33 1.92
N TYR A 30 5.25 -18.03 0.65
CA TYR A 30 6.24 -17.63 -0.33
C TYR A 30 6.96 -16.33 0.06
N ILE A 31 6.20 -15.29 0.43
CA ILE A 31 6.76 -13.99 0.84
C ILE A 31 7.57 -14.13 2.14
N ARG A 32 7.10 -14.93 3.10
CA ARG A 32 7.87 -15.24 4.32
C ARG A 32 9.19 -15.94 3.99
N GLY A 33 9.16 -16.92 3.08
CA GLY A 33 10.36 -17.60 2.59
C GLY A 33 11.36 -16.66 1.94
N ILE A 34 10.91 -15.77 1.05
CA ILE A 34 11.78 -14.74 0.44
C ILE A 34 12.41 -13.88 1.54
N ARG A 35 11.61 -13.39 2.49
CA ARG A 35 12.12 -12.50 3.54
C ARG A 35 13.22 -13.18 4.36
N VAL A 36 12.99 -14.42 4.82
CA VAL A 36 13.94 -15.11 5.70
C VAL A 36 15.18 -15.60 4.95
N TYR A 37 15.02 -16.16 3.76
CA TYR A 37 16.11 -16.86 3.07
C TYR A 37 16.86 -15.99 2.05
N LEU A 38 16.14 -15.15 1.30
CA LEU A 38 16.76 -14.28 0.29
C LEU A 38 17.22 -12.97 0.91
N ILE A 39 16.32 -12.30 1.64
CA ILE A 39 16.57 -10.98 2.24
C ILE A 39 17.34 -11.10 3.57
N LYS A 40 17.33 -12.29 4.20
CA LYS A 40 17.95 -12.56 5.51
C LYS A 40 17.38 -11.66 6.62
N ASP A 41 16.10 -11.32 6.53
CA ASP A 41 15.38 -10.48 7.50
C ASP A 41 14.50 -11.37 8.40
N PRO A 42 14.71 -11.41 9.73
CA PRO A 42 13.92 -12.23 10.63
C PRO A 42 12.48 -11.69 10.75
N LEU A 43 11.51 -12.59 10.94
CA LEU A 43 10.09 -12.21 11.02
C LEU A 43 9.76 -11.30 12.20
N ASP A 44 10.62 -11.25 13.22
CA ASP A 44 10.48 -10.41 14.41
C ASP A 44 10.58 -8.90 14.11
N THR A 45 11.05 -8.52 12.91
CA THR A 45 11.13 -7.11 12.47
C THR A 45 9.79 -6.56 11.95
N LEU A 46 8.82 -7.44 11.67
CA LEU A 46 7.47 -7.08 11.23
C LEU A 46 6.74 -6.05 12.11
N PRO A 47 6.65 -6.22 13.46
CA PRO A 47 6.00 -5.23 14.31
C PRO A 47 6.69 -3.87 14.26
N GLN A 48 8.03 -3.86 14.19
CA GLN A 48 8.79 -2.61 14.09
C GLN A 48 8.55 -1.90 12.76
N ALA A 49 8.47 -2.65 11.65
CA ALA A 49 8.14 -2.13 10.34
C ALA A 49 6.74 -1.50 10.31
N ARG A 50 5.75 -2.13 10.97
CA ARG A 50 4.38 -1.59 11.09
C ARG A 50 4.37 -0.26 11.85
N ILE A 51 5.11 -0.15 12.96
CA ILE A 51 5.21 1.09 13.73
C ILE A 51 5.84 2.21 12.89
N LYS A 52 6.94 1.91 12.18
CA LYS A 52 7.59 2.89 11.28
C LYS A 52 6.63 3.34 10.17
N TRP A 53 5.89 2.41 9.58
CA TRP A 53 4.91 2.72 8.53
C TRP A 53 3.76 3.58 9.06
N GLN A 54 3.22 3.28 10.24
CA GLN A 54 2.19 4.09 10.88
C GLN A 54 2.68 5.52 11.17
N ARG A 55 3.91 5.68 11.68
CA ARG A 55 4.51 7.00 11.90
C ARG A 55 4.61 7.79 10.60
N LEU A 56 5.10 7.16 9.52
CA LEU A 56 5.19 7.80 8.21
C LEU A 56 3.81 8.20 7.67
N TYR A 57 2.81 7.33 7.82
CA TYR A 57 1.44 7.59 7.41
C TYR A 57 0.86 8.83 8.12
N TRP A 58 1.00 8.90 9.45
CA TRP A 58 0.52 10.06 10.22
C TRP A 58 1.27 11.34 9.86
N SER A 59 2.60 11.29 9.68
CA SER A 59 3.37 12.44 9.22
C SER A 59 2.92 12.93 7.85
N HIS A 60 2.66 12.02 6.90
CA HIS A 60 2.17 12.37 5.57
C HIS A 60 0.76 12.99 5.62
N GLN A 61 -0.12 12.45 6.47
CA GLN A 61 -1.47 12.99 6.65
C GLN A 61 -1.43 14.39 7.28
N ALA A 62 -0.58 14.60 8.30
CA ALA A 62 -0.36 15.91 8.89
C ALA A 62 0.16 16.92 7.86
N LEU A 63 1.11 16.53 7.02
CA LEU A 63 1.64 17.37 5.95
C LEU A 63 0.55 17.78 4.96
N LYS A 64 -0.34 16.86 4.54
CA LYS A 64 -1.49 17.21 3.68
C LYS A 64 -2.40 18.24 4.33
N LEU A 65 -2.71 18.08 5.62
CA LEU A 65 -3.55 19.02 6.35
C LEU A 65 -2.90 20.41 6.46
N ILE A 66 -1.60 20.46 6.74
CA ILE A 66 -0.84 21.73 6.80
C ILE A 66 -0.86 22.43 5.45
N LEU A 67 -0.56 21.71 4.36
CA LEU A 67 -0.59 22.27 3.01
C LEU A 67 -1.99 22.77 2.62
N ALA A 68 -3.04 22.00 2.94
CA ALA A 68 -4.41 22.42 2.71
C ALA A 68 -4.77 23.69 3.49
N TYR A 69 -4.37 23.77 4.76
CA TYR A 69 -4.60 24.97 5.59
C TYR A 69 -3.88 26.20 5.03
N ILE A 70 -2.62 26.06 4.60
CA ILE A 70 -1.86 27.15 3.98
C ILE A 70 -2.54 27.63 2.69
N ALA A 71 -2.98 26.70 1.83
CA ALA A 71 -3.70 27.04 0.60
C ALA A 71 -5.03 27.76 0.87
N LEU A 72 -5.80 27.32 1.87
CA LEU A 72 -7.02 28.00 2.31
C LEU A 72 -6.72 29.40 2.85
N ARG A 73 -5.66 29.56 3.63
CA ARG A 73 -5.28 30.87 4.17
C ARG A 73 -4.84 31.84 3.06
N PHE A 74 -4.02 31.35 2.13
CA PHE A 74 -3.53 32.13 1.00
C PHE A 74 -4.66 32.56 0.06
N SER A 75 -5.58 31.63 -0.25
CA SER A 75 -6.78 31.96 -1.04
C SER A 75 -7.66 32.98 -0.34
N TRP A 76 -7.89 32.85 0.97
CA TRP A 76 -8.64 33.86 1.74
C TRP A 76 -8.00 35.25 1.66
N THR A 77 -6.68 35.34 1.86
CA THR A 77 -5.96 36.63 1.77
C THR A 77 -6.03 37.24 0.38
N ALA A 78 -5.90 36.41 -0.67
CA ALA A 78 -6.01 36.88 -2.05
C ALA A 78 -7.42 37.40 -2.34
N ILE A 79 -8.45 36.67 -1.91
CA ILE A 79 -9.85 37.07 -2.07
C ILE A 79 -10.14 38.37 -1.30
N SER A 80 -9.67 38.52 -0.06
CA SER A 80 -9.89 39.76 0.69
C SER A 80 -9.21 40.96 0.03
N THR A 81 -7.97 40.80 -0.47
CA THR A 81 -7.30 41.89 -1.19
C THR A 81 -8.00 42.27 -2.49
N LEU A 82 -8.54 41.28 -3.21
CA LEU A 82 -9.32 41.54 -4.43
C LEU A 82 -10.65 42.22 -4.11
N PHE A 83 -11.31 41.82 -3.02
CA PHE A 83 -12.56 42.44 -2.58
C PHE A 83 -12.37 43.89 -2.16
N ASP A 84 -11.33 44.19 -1.37
CA ASP A 84 -10.98 45.56 -0.98
C ASP A 84 -10.59 46.43 -2.18
N PHE A 85 -9.95 45.85 -3.20
CA PHE A 85 -9.64 46.54 -4.46
C PHE A 85 -10.90 46.84 -5.29
N LEU A 86 -11.85 45.90 -5.35
CA LEU A 86 -13.08 46.03 -6.15
C LEU A 86 -14.15 46.90 -5.50
N TYR A 87 -14.22 46.96 -4.16
CA TYR A 87 -15.12 47.84 -3.40
C TYR A 87 -14.33 48.79 -2.50
N PRO A 88 -13.62 49.79 -3.08
CA PRO A 88 -12.94 50.80 -2.28
C PRO A 88 -13.99 51.56 -1.48
N LYS A 89 -13.86 51.56 -0.15
CA LYS A 89 -14.77 52.27 0.72
C LYS A 89 -14.67 53.78 0.44
N VAL A 90 -15.76 54.35 -0.07
CA VAL A 90 -16.00 55.80 -0.21
C VAL A 90 -16.15 56.44 1.17
#